data_AF-A0A1Q8QGS2-F1
#
_entry.id   AF-A0A1Q8QGS2-F1
#
_cell.length_a   1.000
_cell.length_b   1.000
_cell.length_c   1.000
_cell.angle_alpha   90.00
_cell.angle_beta   90.00
_cell.angle_gamma   90.00
#
_symmetry.space_group_name_H-M   'P 1'
#
loop_
_entity.id
_entity.type
_entity.pdbx_description
1 polymer ?
#
loop_
_entity_poly.entity_id
_entity_poly.type
_entity_poly.pdbx_seq_one_letter_code
_entity_poly.pdbx_strand_id
1 'polypeptide(L)'
;MSEHEPAKVQAKEKVLEALFEYAAACHVETIIAENSIEDDSAPDFALPPEFDRRMKKLIARHDRKETFMKIRKRTVRFLPKVAIFLLVLLGSFTIVVASVQALRVKALNIILNIQNQYTSIKTTDENNGQTKQAIEQIPPNWSGYVPNYIPHGFKVVKTEERDMLNVIYYSNEQGQTIRFTQYRSSDTDLRVDTEGATVENISIHNRDGLLAEKQGLVSIVWKEEFLFSLIGEVDKAEMIKMAKSISKK
;
A
#
# COMPACT_ATOMS: atom_id res chain seq x y z
N MET A 1 0.58 -49.57 -5.34
CA MET A 1 1.74 -49.19 -4.50
C MET A 1 1.20 -48.24 -3.43
N SER A 2 1.12 -48.70 -2.17
CA SER A 2 0.35 -48.03 -1.11
C SER A 2 1.16 -46.91 -0.44
N GLU A 3 0.59 -45.70 -0.35
CA GLU A 3 1.18 -44.50 0.26
C GLU A 3 1.53 -44.64 1.76
N HIS A 4 1.17 -45.75 2.42
CA HIS A 4 1.38 -45.95 3.87
C HIS A 4 2.70 -46.60 4.26
N GLU A 5 3.48 -47.09 3.29
CA GLU A 5 4.75 -47.76 3.54
C GLU A 5 5.85 -46.83 4.11
N PRO A 6 6.09 -45.61 3.59
CA PRO A 6 7.15 -44.74 4.10
C PRO A 6 6.86 -44.21 5.52
N ALA A 7 5.58 -43.97 5.86
CA ALA A 7 5.19 -43.49 7.18
C ALA A 7 5.38 -44.56 8.27
N LYS A 8 5.12 -45.84 7.95
CA LYS A 8 5.36 -46.98 8.85
C LYS A 8 6.86 -47.20 9.08
N VAL A 9 7.69 -47.05 8.05
CA VAL A 9 9.15 -47.15 8.17
C VAL A 9 9.69 -46.05 9.08
N GLN A 10 9.24 -44.81 8.89
CA GLN A 10 9.65 -43.68 9.72
C GLN A 10 9.20 -43.81 11.18
N ALA A 11 8.00 -44.36 11.42
CA ALA A 11 7.52 -44.62 12.77
C ALA A 11 8.36 -45.70 13.49
N LYS A 12 8.72 -46.78 12.79
CA LYS A 12 9.60 -47.84 13.33
C LYS A 12 10.99 -47.30 13.68
N GLU A 13 11.55 -46.43 12.85
CA GLU A 13 12.86 -45.83 13.10
C GLU A 13 12.86 -44.96 14.37
N LYS A 14 11.80 -44.16 14.58
CA LYS A 14 11.64 -43.35 15.81
C LYS A 14 11.48 -44.18 17.07
N VAL A 15 10.74 -45.29 17.00
CA VAL A 15 10.54 -46.19 18.14
C VAL A 15 11.85 -46.89 18.52
N LEU A 16 12.61 -47.34 17.52
CA LEU A 16 13.93 -47.93 17.71
C LEU A 16 14.91 -46.94 18.35
N GLU A 17 14.92 -45.69 17.88
CA GLU A 17 15.76 -44.61 18.42
C GLU A 17 15.45 -44.34 19.90
N ALA A 18 14.17 -44.22 20.26
CA ALA A 18 13.75 -44.05 21.65
C ALA A 18 14.13 -45.25 22.53
N LEU A 19 14.10 -46.47 21.97
CA LEU A 19 14.50 -47.68 22.68
C LEU A 19 16.00 -47.69 22.99
N PHE A 20 16.83 -47.25 22.03
CA PHE A 20 18.28 -47.13 22.22
C PHE A 20 18.64 -46.01 23.19
N GLU A 21 17.95 -44.87 23.13
CA GLU A 21 18.15 -43.77 24.09
C GLU A 21 17.82 -44.23 25.52
N TYR A 22 16.73 -44.98 25.69
CA TYR A 22 16.35 -45.55 26.98
C TYR A 22 17.36 -46.60 27.48
N ALA A 23 17.79 -47.52 26.62
CA ALA A 23 18.77 -48.54 26.97
C ALA A 23 20.12 -47.92 27.36
N ALA A 24 20.58 -46.90 26.63
CA ALA A 24 21.80 -46.16 26.95
C ALA A 24 21.66 -45.42 28.29
N ALA A 25 20.54 -44.74 28.54
CA ALA A 25 20.32 -44.03 29.80
C ALA A 25 20.24 -44.97 31.02
N CYS A 26 19.66 -46.16 30.88
CA CYS A 26 19.52 -47.12 31.98
C CYS A 26 20.81 -47.89 32.29
N HIS A 27 21.68 -48.10 31.30
CA HIS A 27 22.86 -48.96 31.45
C HIS A 27 24.19 -48.22 31.20
N VAL A 28 24.20 -46.90 31.14
CA VAL A 28 25.42 -46.11 30.87
C VAL A 28 26.54 -46.44 31.86
N GLU A 29 26.23 -46.56 33.16
CA GLU A 29 27.24 -46.87 34.18
C GLU A 29 27.73 -48.32 34.07
N THR A 30 26.85 -49.27 33.74
CA THR A 30 27.22 -50.68 33.50
C THR A 30 28.06 -50.84 32.25
N ILE A 31 27.73 -50.13 31.16
CA ILE A 31 28.49 -50.12 29.91
C ILE A 31 29.87 -49.51 30.14
N ILE A 32 29.97 -48.42 30.91
CA ILE A 32 31.26 -47.79 31.26
C ILE A 32 32.08 -48.70 32.19
N ALA A 33 31.44 -49.39 33.14
CA ALA A 33 32.10 -50.31 34.07
C ALA A 33 32.61 -51.58 33.37
N GLU A 34 31.81 -52.19 32.48
CA GLU A 34 32.21 -53.36 31.68
C GLU A 34 33.26 -53.01 30.61
N ASN A 35 33.28 -51.76 30.13
CA ASN A 35 34.29 -51.25 29.21
C ASN A 35 35.32 -50.36 29.93
N SER A 36 35.72 -50.73 31.14
CA SER A 36 36.87 -50.12 31.81
C SER A 36 38.10 -50.28 30.92
N ILE A 37 38.51 -49.18 30.27
CA ILE A 37 39.65 -49.14 29.37
C ILE A 37 40.93 -49.21 30.20
N GLU A 38 41.33 -50.43 30.55
CA GLU A 38 42.70 -50.77 30.96
C GLU A 38 43.19 -51.93 30.08
N ASP A 39 43.25 -51.74 28.76
CA ASP A 39 44.18 -52.48 27.92
C ASP A 39 44.35 -51.82 26.54
N ASP A 40 45.59 -51.57 26.14
CA ASP A 40 46.00 -50.96 24.86
C ASP A 40 45.99 -51.99 23.70
N SER A 41 45.17 -53.05 23.82
CA SER A 41 45.13 -54.20 22.92
C SER A 41 43.73 -54.75 22.61
N ALA A 42 42.71 -53.88 22.54
CA ALA A 42 41.42 -54.25 21.96
C ALA A 42 41.47 -54.08 20.41
N PRO A 43 40.98 -55.05 19.61
CA PRO A 43 40.85 -54.85 18.17
C PRO A 43 39.88 -53.68 17.95
N ASP A 44 40.35 -52.67 17.23
CA ASP A 44 39.66 -51.44 16.87
C ASP A 44 38.18 -51.76 16.57
N PHE A 45 37.29 -51.52 17.55
CA PHE A 45 35.85 -51.75 17.36
C PHE A 45 35.37 -50.65 16.42
N ALA A 46 35.56 -50.89 15.13
CA ALA A 46 35.20 -50.00 14.05
C ALA A 46 33.68 -49.94 14.00
N LEU A 47 33.12 -48.95 14.70
CA LEU A 47 31.72 -48.59 14.58
C LEU A 47 31.36 -48.49 13.11
N PRO A 48 30.27 -49.15 12.65
CA PRO A 48 29.86 -49.09 11.26
C PRO A 48 29.75 -47.63 10.82
N PRO A 49 30.26 -47.24 9.64
CA PRO A 49 30.24 -45.85 9.19
C PRO A 49 28.82 -45.26 9.11
N GLU A 50 27.81 -46.12 8.99
CA GLU A 50 26.41 -45.72 9.08
C GLU A 50 25.97 -45.26 10.48
N PHE A 51 26.49 -45.89 11.53
CA PHE A 51 26.21 -45.54 12.92
C PHE A 51 26.85 -44.20 13.29
N ASP A 52 28.13 -44.01 12.96
CA ASP A 52 28.85 -42.74 13.18
C ASP A 52 28.17 -41.59 12.42
N ARG A 53 27.73 -41.83 11.18
CA ARG A 53 26.97 -40.84 10.40
C ARG A 53 25.63 -40.49 11.05
N ARG A 54 24.91 -41.47 11.60
CA ARG A 54 23.63 -41.23 12.30
C ARG A 54 23.85 -40.47 13.60
N MET A 55 24.86 -40.84 14.38
CA MET A 55 25.22 -40.18 15.63
C MET A 55 25.61 -38.71 15.40
N LYS A 56 26.52 -38.44 14.44
CA LYS A 56 26.89 -37.07 14.06
C LYS A 56 25.70 -36.24 13.59
N LYS A 57 24.74 -36.85 12.89
CA LYS A 57 23.51 -36.19 12.44
C LYS A 57 22.58 -35.83 13.59
N LEU A 58 22.51 -36.66 14.63
CA LEU A 58 21.71 -36.39 15.84
C LEU A 58 22.32 -35.28 16.69
N ILE A 59 23.63 -35.34 16.94
CA ILE A 59 24.38 -34.29 17.66
C ILE A 59 24.23 -32.95 16.93
N ALA A 60 24.47 -32.93 15.62
CA ALA A 60 24.32 -31.71 14.81
C ALA A 60 22.88 -31.14 14.82
N ARG A 61 21.85 -31.99 14.94
CA ARG A 61 20.46 -31.53 15.06
C ARG A 61 20.19 -30.92 16.43
N HIS A 62 20.72 -31.51 17.51
CA HIS A 62 20.54 -31.00 18.85
C HIS A 62 21.26 -29.65 19.03
N ASP A 63 22.50 -29.54 18.55
CA ASP A 63 23.29 -28.30 18.64
C ASP A 63 22.68 -27.16 17.81
N ARG A 64 22.12 -27.46 16.63
CA ARG A 64 21.39 -26.48 15.83
C ARG A 64 20.14 -25.97 16.53
N LYS A 65 19.43 -26.82 17.27
CA LYS A 65 18.24 -26.44 18.02
C LYS A 65 18.58 -25.53 19.20
N GLU A 66 19.65 -25.86 19.92
CA GLU A 66 20.13 -25.03 21.04
C GLU A 66 20.66 -23.66 20.60
N THR A 67 21.50 -23.63 19.57
CA THR A 67 22.04 -22.39 19.03
C THR A 67 20.94 -21.50 18.48
N PHE A 68 19.96 -22.06 17.77
CA PHE A 68 18.79 -21.31 17.29
C PHE A 68 17.93 -20.77 18.44
N MET A 69 17.73 -21.53 19.52
CA MET A 69 17.00 -21.05 20.71
C MET A 69 17.74 -19.91 21.42
N LYS A 70 19.07 -19.99 21.55
CA LYS A 70 19.90 -18.94 22.15
C LYS A 70 19.89 -17.66 21.31
N ILE A 71 20.01 -17.78 19.98
CA ILE A 71 19.90 -16.65 19.05
C ILE A 71 18.51 -16.04 19.11
N ARG A 72 17.44 -16.85 19.04
CA ARG A 72 16.04 -16.39 19.10
C ARG A 72 15.77 -15.60 20.39
N LYS A 73 16.21 -16.09 21.55
CA LYS A 73 16.06 -15.37 22.83
C LYS A 73 16.77 -14.02 22.82
N ARG A 74 17.94 -13.91 22.18
CA ARG A 74 18.68 -12.65 22.07
C ARG A 74 17.97 -11.69 21.12
N THR A 75 17.57 -12.16 19.94
CA THR A 75 16.92 -11.33 18.91
C THR A 75 15.57 -10.79 19.36
N VAL A 76 14.73 -11.60 20.04
CA VAL A 76 13.41 -11.18 20.56
C VAL A 76 13.51 -10.02 21.56
N ARG A 77 14.63 -9.87 22.27
CA ARG A 77 14.82 -8.77 23.23
C ARG A 77 15.13 -7.43 22.57
N PHE A 78 15.73 -7.43 21.39
CA PHE A 78 16.12 -6.20 20.66
C PHE A 78 15.12 -5.83 19.56
N LEU A 79 14.40 -6.80 19.02
CA LEU A 79 13.38 -6.60 17.99
C LEU A 79 12.35 -5.52 18.33
N PRO A 80 11.76 -5.45 19.54
CA PRO A 80 10.77 -4.42 19.84
C PRO A 80 11.38 -3.02 19.90
N LYS A 81 12.63 -2.87 20.36
CA LYS A 81 13.30 -1.57 20.42
C LYS A 81 13.62 -1.02 19.03
N VAL A 82 14.08 -1.89 18.13
CA VAL A 82 14.35 -1.54 16.73
C VAL A 82 13.04 -1.20 16.01
N ALA A 83 11.97 -1.97 16.25
CA ALA A 83 10.65 -1.70 15.67
C ALA A 83 10.10 -0.34 16.11
N ILE A 84 10.19 0.00 17.40
CA ILE A 84 9.75 1.30 17.93
C ILE A 84 10.57 2.44 17.29
N PHE A 85 11.89 2.30 17.22
CA PHE A 85 12.74 3.31 16.59
C PHE A 85 12.39 3.53 15.11
N LEU A 86 12.20 2.44 14.36
CA LEU A 86 11.78 2.51 12.95
C LEU A 86 10.42 3.18 12.80
N LEU A 87 9.48 2.88 13.69
CA LEU A 87 8.11 3.45 13.65
C LEU A 87 8.14 4.95 13.96
N VAL A 88 8.94 5.37 14.93
CA VAL A 88 9.17 6.81 15.22
C VAL A 88 9.85 7.50 14.04
N LEU A 89 10.85 6.87 13.41
CA LEU A 89 11.52 7.42 12.25
C LEU A 89 10.55 7.59 11.07
N LEU A 90 9.79 6.54 10.73
CA LEU A 90 8.78 6.56 9.68
C LEU A 90 7.68 7.59 9.99
N GLY A 91 7.19 7.65 11.22
CA GLY A 91 6.18 8.61 11.65
C GLY A 91 6.68 10.06 11.56
N SER A 92 7.92 10.32 11.98
CA SER A 92 8.50 11.65 11.85
C SER A 92 8.69 12.05 10.38
N PHE A 93 9.09 11.11 9.53
CA PHE A 93 9.24 11.33 8.09
C PHE A 93 7.90 11.62 7.41
N THR A 94 6.84 10.87 7.74
CA THR A 94 5.50 11.12 7.17
C THR A 94 4.94 12.48 7.58
N ILE A 95 5.17 12.91 8.83
CA ILE A 95 4.78 14.24 9.30
C ILE A 95 5.49 15.34 8.49
N VAL A 96 6.82 15.23 8.29
CA VAL A 96 7.58 16.21 7.51
C VAL A 96 7.09 16.29 6.06
N VAL A 97 6.85 15.14 5.42
CA VAL A 97 6.33 15.08 4.04
C VAL A 97 4.92 15.68 3.94
N ALA A 98 4.07 15.48 4.96
CA ALA A 98 2.70 16.01 4.97
C ALA A 98 2.65 17.53 5.26
N SER A 99 3.56 18.05 6.08
CA SER A 99 3.63 19.48 6.42
C SER A 99 4.17 20.35 5.29
N VAL A 100 5.03 19.81 4.42
CA VAL A 100 5.62 20.56 3.30
C VAL A 100 4.79 20.34 2.03
N GLN A 101 4.14 21.41 1.57
CA GLN A 101 3.27 21.40 0.37
C GLN A 101 3.93 20.75 -0.86
N ALA A 102 5.17 21.14 -1.19
CA ALA A 102 5.89 20.61 -2.34
C ALA A 102 6.22 19.11 -2.24
N LEU A 103 6.53 18.63 -1.03
CA LEU A 103 6.80 17.20 -0.79
C LEU A 103 5.52 16.37 -0.85
N ARG A 104 4.43 16.88 -0.28
CA ARG A 104 3.10 16.26 -0.34
C ARG A 104 2.65 16.04 -1.78
N VAL A 105 2.74 17.07 -2.63
CA VAL A 105 2.35 16.95 -4.05
C VAL A 105 3.23 15.97 -4.79
N LYS A 106 4.55 15.98 -4.55
CA LYS A 106 5.47 15.02 -5.19
C LYS A 106 5.19 13.58 -4.75
N ALA A 107 4.88 13.35 -3.47
CA ALA A 107 4.53 12.03 -2.95
C ALA A 107 3.20 11.51 -3.53
N LEU A 108 2.17 12.36 -3.59
CA LEU A 108 0.89 12.03 -4.22
C LEU A 108 1.06 11.72 -5.72
N ASN A 109 1.89 12.50 -6.43
CA ASN A 109 2.19 12.23 -7.83
C ASN A 109 2.90 10.88 -8.03
N ILE A 110 3.78 10.46 -7.13
CA ILE A 110 4.42 9.14 -7.20
C ILE A 110 3.39 8.02 -6.99
N ILE A 111 2.53 8.15 -5.98
CA ILE A 111 1.46 7.17 -5.70
C ILE A 111 0.51 7.07 -6.90
N LEU A 112 0.08 8.20 -7.45
CA LEU A 112 -0.76 8.26 -8.65
C LEU A 112 -0.06 7.67 -9.88
N ASN A 113 1.24 7.91 -10.05
CA ASN A 113 2.01 7.37 -11.17
C ASN A 113 2.15 5.84 -11.07
N ILE A 114 2.39 5.29 -9.88
CA ILE A 114 2.41 3.84 -9.63
C ILE A 114 1.01 3.25 -9.88
N GLN A 115 -0.04 3.90 -9.41
CA GLN A 115 -1.41 3.43 -9.63
C GLN A 115 -1.83 3.48 -11.10
N ASN A 116 -1.38 4.49 -11.87
CA ASN A 116 -1.60 4.54 -13.32
C ASN A 116 -0.93 3.37 -14.06
N GLN A 117 0.11 2.73 -13.49
CA GLN A 117 0.73 1.53 -14.06
C GLN A 117 0.04 0.21 -13.67
N TYR A 118 -0.78 0.17 -12.61
CA TYR A 118 -1.34 -1.09 -12.08
C TYR A 118 -2.86 -1.11 -11.85
N THR A 119 -3.56 0.01 -12.02
CA THR A 119 -5.05 0.06 -11.99
C THR A 119 -5.60 0.33 -13.38
N SER A 120 -5.21 -0.51 -14.35
CA SER A 120 -5.98 -0.74 -15.56
C SER A 120 -6.70 -2.08 -15.40
N ILE A 121 -7.71 -2.13 -14.53
CA ILE A 121 -8.74 -3.16 -14.67
C ILE A 121 -9.52 -2.77 -15.92
N LYS A 122 -9.09 -3.32 -17.05
CA LYS A 122 -9.90 -3.42 -18.25
C LYS A 122 -11.05 -4.34 -17.90
N THR A 123 -12.18 -3.77 -17.51
CA THR A 123 -13.45 -4.43 -17.80
C THR A 123 -13.59 -4.32 -19.31
N THR A 124 -13.45 -5.45 -19.98
CA THR A 124 -13.78 -5.61 -21.39
C THR A 124 -15.26 -5.29 -21.55
N ASP A 125 -15.56 -4.04 -21.85
CA ASP A 125 -16.69 -3.71 -22.70
C ASP A 125 -16.08 -3.23 -24.01
N GLU A 126 -16.25 -4.06 -25.03
CA GLU A 126 -15.96 -3.75 -26.42
C GLU A 126 -16.88 -2.61 -26.87
N ASN A 127 -16.51 -1.37 -26.58
CA ASN A 127 -16.86 -0.21 -27.40
C ASN A 127 -15.97 0.98 -27.07
N ASN A 128 -15.00 1.20 -27.95
CA ASN A 128 -14.36 2.47 -28.31
C ASN A 128 -14.56 3.66 -27.36
N GLY A 129 -13.73 3.74 -26.33
CA GLY A 129 -13.47 4.96 -25.57
C GLY A 129 -11.97 5.16 -25.44
N GLN A 130 -11.36 5.83 -26.42
CA GLN A 130 -9.96 6.25 -26.33
C GLN A 130 -9.79 7.05 -25.04
N THR A 131 -9.15 6.47 -24.02
CA THR A 131 -8.68 7.23 -22.87
C THR A 131 -7.55 8.13 -23.37
N LYS A 132 -7.92 9.33 -23.81
CA LYS A 132 -6.99 10.36 -24.26
C LYS A 132 -6.05 10.68 -23.10
N GLN A 133 -4.77 10.68 -23.43
CA GLN A 133 -3.64 10.89 -22.52
C GLN A 133 -3.80 12.18 -21.70
N ALA A 134 -3.13 12.26 -20.55
CA ALA A 134 -3.04 13.47 -19.76
C ALA A 134 -2.38 14.59 -20.61
N ILE A 135 -3.16 15.62 -20.94
CA ILE A 135 -2.67 16.78 -21.70
C ILE A 135 -2.52 17.92 -20.70
N GLU A 136 -1.33 18.53 -20.65
CA GLU A 136 -1.00 19.71 -19.83
C GLU A 136 -1.67 21.01 -20.33
N GLN A 137 -2.68 20.89 -21.19
CA GLN A 137 -3.45 21.96 -21.82
C GLN A 137 -4.85 21.42 -22.19
N ILE A 138 -5.84 22.30 -22.34
CA ILE A 138 -7.17 21.86 -22.80
C ILE A 138 -7.09 21.52 -24.29
N PRO A 139 -7.46 20.29 -24.71
CA PRO A 139 -7.36 19.86 -26.10
C PRO A 139 -8.06 20.82 -27.08
N PRO A 140 -7.56 20.98 -28.32
CA PRO A 140 -8.23 21.78 -29.35
C PRO A 140 -9.63 21.27 -29.68
N ASN A 141 -9.83 19.95 -29.59
CA ASN A 141 -11.10 19.25 -29.84
C ASN A 141 -11.94 19.04 -28.57
N TRP A 142 -11.72 19.82 -27.51
CA TRP A 142 -12.51 19.72 -26.28
C TRP A 142 -13.95 20.18 -26.54
N SER A 143 -14.88 19.24 -26.44
CA SER A 143 -16.31 19.53 -26.54
C SER A 143 -16.89 19.67 -25.13
N GLY A 144 -17.08 20.92 -24.68
CA GLY A 144 -17.62 21.20 -23.36
C GLY A 144 -17.40 22.63 -22.90
N TYR A 145 -17.61 22.86 -21.62
CA TYR A 145 -17.40 24.14 -20.97
C TYR A 145 -15.97 24.28 -20.45
N VAL A 146 -15.45 25.51 -20.43
CA VAL A 146 -14.13 25.85 -19.90
C VAL A 146 -14.20 27.18 -19.14
N PRO A 147 -13.49 27.33 -18.01
CA PRO A 147 -13.26 28.62 -17.38
C PRO A 147 -12.37 29.53 -18.25
N ASN A 148 -12.82 30.74 -18.56
CA ASN A 148 -12.02 31.75 -19.26
C ASN A 148 -11.09 32.53 -18.32
N TYR A 149 -11.42 32.55 -17.03
CA TYR A 149 -10.59 33.08 -15.96
C TYR A 149 -10.02 31.94 -15.15
N ILE A 150 -8.72 31.96 -14.91
CA ILE A 150 -8.02 31.02 -14.05
C ILE A 150 -7.29 31.86 -12.99
N PRO A 151 -7.44 31.55 -11.69
CA PRO A 151 -6.76 32.28 -10.62
C PRO A 151 -5.24 32.33 -10.84
N HIS A 152 -4.61 33.41 -10.40
CA HIS A 152 -3.19 33.64 -10.65
C HIS A 152 -2.31 32.48 -10.14
N GLY A 153 -1.38 32.04 -10.98
CA GLY A 153 -0.44 30.96 -10.65
C GLY A 153 -0.98 29.54 -10.92
N PHE A 154 -2.26 29.38 -11.21
CA PHE A 154 -2.82 28.08 -11.60
C PHE A 154 -2.64 27.80 -13.09
N LYS A 155 -2.33 26.55 -13.42
CA LYS A 155 -2.21 26.03 -14.78
C LYS A 155 -2.97 24.73 -14.92
N VAL A 156 -3.48 24.45 -16.11
CA VAL A 156 -4.08 23.15 -16.42
C VAL A 156 -3.00 22.09 -16.34
N VAL A 157 -3.24 21.04 -15.56
CA VAL A 157 -2.31 19.90 -15.43
C VAL A 157 -2.87 18.63 -16.03
N LYS A 158 -4.20 18.53 -16.14
CA LYS A 158 -4.86 17.35 -16.68
C LYS A 158 -6.28 17.69 -17.13
N THR A 159 -6.71 17.05 -18.22
CA THR A 159 -8.11 17.00 -18.63
C THR A 159 -8.57 15.55 -18.74
N GLU A 160 -9.81 15.28 -18.37
CA GLU A 160 -10.43 13.96 -18.53
C GLU A 160 -11.76 14.12 -19.27
N GLU A 161 -11.92 13.37 -20.35
CA GLU A 161 -13.17 13.24 -21.08
C GLU A 161 -13.71 11.83 -20.84
N ARG A 162 -14.89 11.72 -20.22
CA ARG A 162 -15.57 10.46 -19.91
C ARG A 162 -17.00 10.54 -20.43
N ASP A 163 -17.65 9.38 -20.56
CA ASP A 163 -19.01 9.30 -21.08
C ASP A 163 -20.02 10.08 -20.24
N MET A 164 -19.83 10.11 -18.92
CA MET A 164 -20.74 10.78 -17.98
C MET A 164 -20.30 12.19 -17.58
N LEU A 165 -19.03 12.55 -17.75
CA LEU A 165 -18.50 13.82 -17.26
C LEU A 165 -17.20 14.25 -17.96
N ASN A 166 -16.95 15.54 -17.93
CA ASN A 166 -15.70 16.16 -18.33
C ASN A 166 -15.05 16.80 -17.10
N VAL A 167 -13.74 16.62 -16.92
CA VAL A 167 -12.98 17.21 -15.80
C VAL A 167 -11.79 17.99 -16.31
N ILE A 168 -11.54 19.15 -15.69
CA ILE A 168 -10.31 19.91 -15.87
C ILE A 168 -9.67 20.12 -14.50
N TYR A 169 -8.41 19.73 -14.38
CA TYR A 169 -7.61 19.87 -13.18
C TYR A 169 -6.61 20.99 -13.36
N TYR A 170 -6.52 21.85 -12.35
CA TYR A 170 -5.57 22.93 -12.27
C TYR A 170 -4.72 22.79 -11.01
N SER A 171 -3.46 23.19 -11.09
CA SER A 171 -2.61 23.33 -9.91
C SER A 171 -1.66 24.52 -10.03
N ASN A 172 -1.15 24.98 -8.90
CA ASN A 172 -0.09 25.98 -8.84
C ASN A 172 1.22 25.38 -8.27
N GLU A 173 2.28 26.18 -8.24
CA GLU A 173 3.60 25.76 -7.73
C GLU A 173 3.61 25.46 -6.23
N GLN A 174 2.65 26.01 -5.48
CA GLN A 174 2.43 25.72 -4.06
C GLN A 174 1.65 24.42 -3.84
N GLY A 175 1.26 23.73 -4.91
CA GLY A 175 0.56 22.46 -4.81
C GLY A 175 -0.92 22.56 -4.43
N GLN A 176 -1.50 23.76 -4.45
CA GLN A 176 -2.94 23.94 -4.35
C GLN A 176 -3.60 23.47 -5.64
N THR A 177 -4.84 22.97 -5.52
CA THR A 177 -5.56 22.39 -6.66
C THR A 177 -6.93 23.02 -6.84
N ILE A 178 -7.38 23.04 -8.10
CA ILE A 178 -8.76 23.34 -8.47
C ILE A 178 -9.23 22.23 -9.41
N ARG A 179 -10.44 21.74 -9.20
CA ARG A 179 -11.12 20.77 -10.07
C ARG A 179 -12.41 21.38 -10.58
N PHE A 180 -12.51 21.53 -11.89
CA PHE A 180 -13.75 21.83 -12.58
C PHE A 180 -14.34 20.54 -13.16
N THR A 181 -15.63 20.32 -12.94
CA THR A 181 -16.37 19.15 -13.43
C THR A 181 -17.66 19.59 -14.10
N GLN A 182 -17.87 19.16 -15.35
CA GLN A 182 -19.13 19.23 -16.07
C GLN A 182 -19.72 17.82 -16.12
N TYR A 183 -20.93 17.64 -15.59
CA TYR A 183 -21.66 16.38 -15.70
C TYR A 183 -22.54 16.39 -16.96
N ARG A 184 -22.45 15.35 -17.79
CA ARG A 184 -23.20 15.21 -19.05
C ARG A 184 -24.64 14.76 -18.82
N SER A 185 -24.94 14.13 -17.68
CA SER A 185 -26.30 13.71 -17.31
C SER A 185 -27.00 14.75 -16.42
N SER A 186 -28.25 15.04 -16.73
CA SER A 186 -29.14 15.90 -15.92
C SER A 186 -29.52 15.28 -14.57
N ASP A 187 -29.42 13.96 -14.44
CA ASP A 187 -29.89 13.16 -13.32
C ASP A 187 -28.75 12.80 -12.36
N THR A 188 -27.79 13.72 -12.23
CA THR A 188 -26.64 13.54 -11.34
C THR A 188 -27.00 14.06 -9.95
N ASP A 189 -27.14 13.16 -8.98
CA ASP A 189 -27.25 13.51 -7.57
C ASP A 189 -25.87 13.89 -7.00
N LEU A 190 -25.54 15.18 -7.04
CA LEU A 190 -24.32 15.69 -6.43
C LEU A 190 -24.53 15.96 -4.94
N ARG A 191 -23.82 15.20 -4.10
CA ARG A 191 -23.81 15.42 -2.65
C ARG A 191 -22.66 16.36 -2.29
N VAL A 192 -22.98 17.50 -1.70
CA VAL A 192 -22.00 18.43 -1.13
C VAL A 192 -21.94 18.17 0.38
N ASP A 193 -20.74 17.92 0.90
CA ASP A 193 -20.53 17.82 2.34
C ASP A 193 -20.69 19.21 2.98
N THR A 194 -21.82 19.41 3.64
CA THR A 194 -22.19 20.66 4.31
C THR A 194 -21.96 20.61 5.82
N GLU A 195 -21.52 19.48 6.37
CA GLU A 195 -21.30 19.33 7.80
C GLU A 195 -20.07 20.15 8.23
N GLY A 196 -20.30 21.16 9.08
CA GLY A 196 -19.26 22.09 9.53
C GLY A 196 -18.74 23.03 8.44
N ALA A 197 -19.48 23.18 7.33
CA ALA A 197 -19.18 24.12 6.27
C ALA A 197 -20.04 25.40 6.40
N THR A 198 -19.49 26.54 5.99
CA THR A 198 -20.27 27.75 5.75
C THR A 198 -20.94 27.61 4.39
N VAL A 199 -22.28 27.56 4.38
CA VAL A 199 -23.06 27.37 3.15
C VAL A 199 -23.81 28.66 2.81
N GLU A 200 -23.78 29.03 1.54
CA GLU A 200 -24.48 30.20 1.03
C GLU A 200 -25.03 29.97 -0.38
N ASN A 201 -26.11 30.66 -0.70
CA ASN A 201 -26.63 30.71 -2.06
C ASN A 201 -25.96 31.86 -2.81
N ILE A 202 -25.42 31.56 -3.97
CA ILE A 202 -24.79 32.53 -4.86
C ILE A 202 -25.50 32.52 -6.22
N SER A 203 -25.28 33.57 -7.02
CA SER A 203 -25.74 33.59 -8.40
C SER A 203 -24.58 33.50 -9.38
N ILE A 204 -24.64 32.50 -10.27
CA ILE A 204 -23.72 32.29 -11.39
C ILE A 204 -24.54 32.39 -12.68
N HIS A 205 -24.21 33.32 -13.57
CA HIS A 205 -24.96 33.59 -14.80
C HIS A 205 -26.50 33.73 -14.61
N ASN A 206 -26.93 34.42 -13.54
CA ASN A 206 -28.35 34.55 -13.15
C ASN A 206 -29.06 33.21 -12.85
N ARG A 207 -28.30 32.16 -12.54
CA ARG A 207 -28.81 30.89 -11.99
C ARG A 207 -28.40 30.76 -10.53
N ASP A 208 -29.22 30.04 -9.79
CA ASP A 208 -28.91 29.70 -8.40
C ASP A 208 -27.78 28.69 -8.33
N GLY A 209 -26.82 28.96 -7.48
CA GLY A 209 -25.71 28.09 -7.14
C GLY A 209 -25.56 27.99 -5.63
N LEU A 210 -25.00 26.86 -5.20
CA LEU A 210 -24.66 26.59 -3.81
C LEU A 210 -23.14 26.73 -3.66
N LEU A 211 -22.70 27.55 -2.70
CA LEU A 211 -21.30 27.60 -2.28
C LEU A 211 -21.20 27.03 -0.87
N ALA A 212 -20.25 26.13 -0.66
CA ALA A 212 -19.86 25.60 0.64
C ALA A 212 -18.36 25.83 0.86
N GLU A 213 -18.00 26.38 2.01
CA GLU A 213 -16.61 26.61 2.42
C GLU A 213 -16.31 25.83 3.70
N LYS A 214 -15.26 24.99 3.66
CA LYS A 214 -14.82 24.16 4.78
C LYS A 214 -13.30 24.09 4.82
N GLN A 215 -12.69 24.56 5.91
CA GLN A 215 -11.24 24.46 6.15
C GLN A 215 -10.37 25.00 4.99
N GLY A 216 -10.78 26.09 4.35
CA GLY A 216 -10.07 26.69 3.20
C GLY A 216 -10.31 26.00 1.85
N LEU A 217 -11.18 24.97 1.81
CA LEU A 217 -11.68 24.38 0.58
C LEU A 217 -13.02 25.04 0.22
N VAL A 218 -13.11 25.59 -0.99
CA VAL A 218 -14.33 26.20 -1.54
C VAL A 218 -14.92 25.25 -2.56
N SER A 219 -16.20 24.93 -2.41
CA SER A 219 -16.98 24.11 -3.33
C SER A 219 -18.16 24.90 -3.86
N ILE A 220 -18.27 25.04 -5.18
CA ILE A 220 -19.36 25.73 -5.86
C ILE A 220 -20.06 24.73 -6.77
N VAL A 221 -21.38 24.66 -6.67
CA VAL A 221 -22.23 23.80 -7.50
C VAL A 221 -23.36 24.64 -8.07
N TRP A 222 -23.60 24.56 -9.38
CA TRP A 222 -24.71 25.25 -10.02
C TRP A 222 -25.16 24.48 -11.25
N LYS A 223 -26.39 24.76 -11.69
CA LYS A 223 -27.01 24.09 -12.84
C LYS A 223 -27.38 25.11 -13.90
N GLU A 224 -26.94 24.84 -15.13
CA GLU A 224 -27.38 25.54 -16.34
C GLU A 224 -27.89 24.50 -17.36
N GLU A 225 -27.31 24.43 -18.57
CA GLU A 225 -27.52 23.32 -19.52
C GLU A 225 -27.03 22.00 -18.92
N PHE A 226 -25.94 22.06 -18.15
CA PHE A 226 -25.33 20.94 -17.44
C PHE A 226 -25.24 21.25 -15.95
N LEU A 227 -25.05 20.20 -15.14
CA LEU A 227 -24.62 20.37 -13.76
C LEU A 227 -23.11 20.62 -13.73
N PHE A 228 -22.70 21.66 -13.00
CA PHE A 228 -21.30 22.02 -12.84
C PHE A 228 -20.87 21.95 -11.38
N SER A 229 -19.63 21.56 -11.17
CA SER A 229 -18.97 21.62 -9.86
C SER A 229 -17.57 22.23 -10.02
N LEU A 230 -17.24 23.16 -9.14
CA LEU A 230 -15.92 23.78 -9.05
C LEU A 230 -15.46 23.69 -7.59
N ILE A 231 -14.39 22.94 -7.36
CA ILE A 231 -13.85 22.69 -6.01
C ILE A 231 -12.38 23.07 -6.00
N GLY A 232 -11.93 23.86 -5.04
CA GLY A 232 -10.54 24.28 -4.99
C GLY A 232 -10.08 24.89 -3.66
N GLU A 233 -8.76 24.86 -3.46
CA GLU A 233 -8.06 25.46 -2.31
C GLU A 233 -7.66 26.91 -2.63
N VAL A 234 -8.65 27.74 -2.96
CA VAL A 234 -8.45 29.15 -3.36
C VAL A 234 -9.51 30.00 -2.66
N ASP A 235 -9.18 31.27 -2.43
CA ASP A 235 -10.12 32.23 -1.89
C ASP A 235 -11.46 32.23 -2.66
N LYS A 236 -12.53 32.35 -1.88
CA LYS A 236 -13.90 32.34 -2.34
C LYS A 236 -14.16 33.35 -3.47
N ALA A 237 -13.61 34.56 -3.39
CA ALA A 237 -13.85 35.58 -4.42
C ALA A 237 -13.26 35.17 -5.77
N GLU A 238 -12.07 34.57 -5.77
CA GLU A 238 -11.41 34.05 -6.97
C GLU A 238 -12.16 32.86 -7.57
N MET A 239 -12.67 31.97 -6.71
CA MET A 239 -13.50 30.83 -7.12
C MET A 239 -14.81 31.28 -7.77
N ILE A 240 -15.48 32.31 -7.22
CA ILE A 240 -16.70 32.88 -7.81
C ILE A 240 -16.38 33.55 -9.16
N LYS A 241 -15.27 34.28 -9.28
CA LYS A 241 -14.84 34.87 -10.58
C LYS A 241 -14.59 33.79 -11.61
N MET A 242 -13.89 32.71 -11.23
CA MET A 242 -13.64 31.57 -12.11
C MET A 242 -14.96 30.91 -12.54
N ALA A 243 -15.88 30.67 -11.61
CA ALA A 243 -17.19 30.09 -11.92
C ALA A 243 -17.99 30.94 -12.93
N LYS A 244 -18.02 32.27 -12.73
CA LYS A 244 -18.68 33.23 -13.64
C LYS A 244 -17.98 33.43 -14.98
N SER A 245 -16.79 32.88 -15.16
CA SER A 245 -16.06 32.98 -16.42
C SER A 245 -16.28 31.78 -17.34
N ILE A 246 -17.01 30.77 -16.85
CA ILE A 246 -17.19 29.51 -17.57
C ILE A 246 -18.11 29.73 -18.77
N SER A 247 -17.62 29.34 -19.94
CA SER A 247 -18.39 29.36 -21.17
C SER A 247 -18.12 28.10 -22.00
N LYS A 248 -19.00 27.85 -22.96
CA LYS A 248 -18.80 26.80 -23.96
C LYS A 248 -17.55 27.12 -24.80
N LYS A 249 -16.71 26.11 -25.05
CA LYS A 249 -15.56 26.18 -25.96
C LYS A 249 -15.96 25.85 -27.39
#